data_AF-A0A7N2RBL3-F1
#
_entry.id   AF-A0A7N2RBL3-F1
#
_cell.length_a   1.000
_cell.length_b   1.000
_cell.length_c   1.000
_cell.angle_alpha   90.00
_cell.angle_beta   90.00
_cell.angle_gamma   90.00
#
_symmetry.space_group_name_H-M   'P 1'
#
loop_
_entity.id
_entity.type
_entity.pdbx_description
1 polymer ?
#
loop_
_entity_poly.entity_id
_entity_poly.type
_entity_poly.pdbx_seq_one_letter_code
_entity_poly.pdbx_strand_id
1 'polypeptide(L)'
;MAVPNTQTELPASAQTPLIILDSNQQEELNDTQLNHSLHRLETFLRIFGFCQYSALSITLSWLVFLLLGVALPLSIIELSYCSNCEKYQIKNFELEILVSESLLAAISLLFISHNLRKYGERKFLFVDRCHGHMTQFREEYLQKINGFFRLLAVWLLPCFLLKTVRDVIRMVYAHNDSWWLSVATLFASLVSWTYSTTIFLSGSALFNLVCNLQIIHFENYGKLLERDLDVSVYIEEHIRLKHNLSKISHRFRIYLVLELLVVTASQFVALLETTGNPDIINFINGGDFAVSSIVELVGLIICLHSAAKISYRSLSLAAISSRWHALVTCNPNDVSQRGISSNGGNLEAAISAGSLPINYSESDLESIDYFPVPTNTQMASYISMYHKRQAFVMYMQSNLGGATIYGWTIDRPLINTIFFLEFSLVLFVLGKTITFTTK
;
A
#
# COMPACT_ATOMS: atom_id res chain seq x y z
N MET A 1 38.84 58.52 -20.74
CA MET A 1 40.02 58.82 -19.90
C MET A 1 39.64 58.46 -18.46
N ALA A 2 40.56 57.73 -17.81
CA ALA A 2 40.59 57.07 -16.49
C ALA A 2 39.63 57.43 -15.34
N VAL A 3 39.27 56.37 -14.60
CA VAL A 3 38.78 56.28 -13.20
C VAL A 3 39.98 56.49 -12.23
N PRO A 4 39.76 56.91 -10.97
CA PRO A 4 39.76 55.97 -9.80
C PRO A 4 38.67 56.34 -8.78
N ASN A 5 37.83 55.42 -8.26
CA ASN A 5 38.03 54.32 -7.31
C ASN A 5 38.38 54.76 -5.87
N THR A 6 37.41 54.69 -4.94
CA THR A 6 37.65 54.21 -3.57
C THR A 6 36.36 53.66 -2.96
N GLN A 7 36.38 52.38 -2.64
CA GLN A 7 35.38 51.63 -1.86
C GLN A 7 35.49 51.98 -0.38
N THR A 8 34.37 51.95 0.35
CA THR A 8 34.34 51.42 1.72
C THR A 8 32.97 50.80 1.99
N GLU A 9 33.02 49.59 2.55
CA GLU A 9 31.94 48.60 2.72
C GLU A 9 30.97 48.90 3.89
N LEU A 10 29.69 48.59 3.63
CA LEU A 10 28.65 47.88 4.42
C LEU A 10 28.94 47.46 5.88
N PRO A 11 27.92 47.31 6.77
CA PRO A 11 26.78 46.39 6.56
C PRO A 11 25.39 46.91 7.03
N ALA A 12 24.34 46.73 6.23
CA ALA A 12 23.41 45.59 6.19
C ALA A 12 22.19 45.74 7.13
N SER A 13 21.06 46.10 6.53
CA SER A 13 19.73 45.67 7.00
C SER A 13 18.99 45.04 5.81
N ALA A 14 19.38 43.83 5.46
CA ALA A 14 18.60 42.98 4.56
C ALA A 14 17.35 42.52 5.33
N GLN A 15 16.23 43.19 5.09
CA GLN A 15 14.93 42.62 5.41
C GLN A 15 14.64 41.52 4.40
N THR A 16 14.96 40.28 4.77
CA THR A 16 14.40 39.08 4.14
C THR A 16 12.89 39.08 4.42
N PRO A 17 12.02 39.06 3.41
CA PRO A 17 10.61 38.87 3.65
C PRO A 17 10.41 37.42 4.06
N LEU A 18 10.16 37.22 5.36
CA LEU A 18 9.73 35.94 5.90
C LEU A 18 8.33 35.68 5.33
N ILE A 19 8.25 34.78 4.34
CA ILE A 19 7.00 34.28 3.79
C ILE A 19 6.31 33.49 4.89
N ILE A 20 5.48 34.18 5.69
CA ILE A 20 4.40 33.54 6.43
C ILE A 20 3.30 33.37 5.38
N LEU A 21 3.30 32.23 4.69
CA LEU A 21 2.18 31.85 3.86
C LEU A 21 0.99 31.71 4.81
N ASP A 22 -0.05 32.50 4.57
CA ASP A 22 -1.28 32.46 5.35
C ASP A 22 -1.79 31.01 5.40
N SER A 23 -2.26 30.51 6.55
CA SER A 23 -2.59 29.09 6.71
C SER A 23 -3.58 28.61 5.65
N ASN A 24 -4.46 29.51 5.19
CA ASN A 24 -5.41 29.27 4.10
C ASN A 24 -4.71 29.15 2.72
N GLN A 25 -3.68 29.95 2.44
CA GLN A 25 -2.90 29.85 1.20
C GLN A 25 -2.03 28.58 1.17
N GLN A 26 -1.52 28.15 2.33
CA GLN A 26 -0.78 26.89 2.45
C GLN A 26 -1.70 25.67 2.31
N GLU A 27 -2.93 25.73 2.84
CA GLU A 27 -3.95 24.71 2.63
C GLU A 27 -4.39 24.62 1.17
N GLU A 28 -4.68 25.74 0.51
CA GLU A 28 -5.01 25.77 -0.92
C GLU A 28 -3.87 25.24 -1.80
N LEU A 29 -2.62 25.67 -1.56
CA LEU A 29 -1.46 25.18 -2.29
C LEU A 29 -1.29 23.66 -2.13
N ASN A 30 -1.44 23.14 -0.91
CA ASN A 30 -1.30 21.72 -0.65
C ASN A 30 -2.49 20.89 -1.19
N ASP A 31 -3.71 21.45 -1.25
CA ASP A 31 -4.85 20.88 -1.97
C ASP A 31 -4.58 20.73 -3.46
N THR A 32 -3.98 21.74 -4.08
CA THR A 32 -3.57 21.63 -5.49
C THR A 32 -2.53 20.53 -5.69
N GLN A 33 -1.59 20.35 -4.76
CA GLN A 33 -0.53 19.34 -4.88
C GLN A 33 -1.04 17.89 -4.73
N LEU A 34 -1.99 17.65 -3.81
CA LEU A 34 -2.63 16.33 -3.68
C LEU A 34 -3.48 16.02 -4.92
N ASN A 35 -4.26 16.99 -5.39
CA ASN A 35 -5.05 16.86 -6.62
C ASN A 35 -4.15 16.57 -7.83
N HIS A 36 -3.00 17.24 -7.94
CA HIS A 36 -2.02 16.97 -8.98
C HIS A 36 -1.44 15.55 -8.89
N SER A 37 -1.09 15.08 -7.70
CA SER A 37 -0.59 13.70 -7.49
C SER A 37 -1.63 12.65 -7.85
N LEU A 38 -2.90 12.87 -7.49
CA LEU A 38 -4.01 11.99 -7.86
C LEU A 38 -4.26 12.02 -9.36
N HIS A 39 -4.22 13.21 -9.98
CA HIS A 39 -4.38 13.33 -11.42
C HIS A 39 -3.24 12.65 -12.19
N ARG A 40 -2.01 12.67 -11.66
CA ARG A 40 -0.89 11.91 -12.22
C ARG A 40 -1.13 10.40 -12.13
N LEU A 41 -1.69 9.92 -11.02
CA LEU A 41 -2.08 8.51 -10.87
C LEU A 41 -3.21 8.13 -11.84
N GLU A 42 -4.25 8.95 -11.94
CA GLU A 42 -5.33 8.81 -12.92
C GLU A 42 -4.79 8.76 -14.35
N THR A 43 -3.90 9.69 -14.71
CA THR A 43 -3.31 9.76 -16.05
C THR A 43 -2.50 8.50 -16.35
N PHE A 44 -1.71 8.02 -15.39
CA PHE A 44 -1.03 6.74 -15.50
C PHE A 44 -2.01 5.58 -15.73
N LEU A 45 -3.05 5.47 -14.91
CA LEU A 45 -4.05 4.41 -15.04
C LEU A 45 -4.79 4.49 -16.38
N ARG A 46 -5.05 5.69 -16.88
CA ARG A 46 -5.68 5.93 -18.18
C ARG A 46 -4.78 5.52 -19.34
N ILE A 47 -3.49 5.86 -19.30
CA ILE A 47 -2.51 5.51 -20.33
C ILE A 47 -2.41 3.99 -20.50
N PHE A 48 -2.41 3.24 -19.39
CA PHE A 48 -2.37 1.77 -19.40
C PHE A 48 -3.75 1.12 -19.59
N GLY A 49 -4.78 1.91 -19.94
CA GLY A 49 -6.10 1.39 -20.32
C GLY A 49 -7.00 0.95 -19.17
N PHE A 50 -6.67 1.25 -17.91
CA PHE A 50 -7.49 0.86 -16.75
C PHE A 50 -8.78 1.69 -16.64
N CYS A 51 -8.79 2.94 -17.11
CA CYS A 51 -9.93 3.85 -17.02
C CYS A 51 -11.02 3.56 -18.07
N GLN A 52 -11.81 2.51 -17.83
CA GLN A 52 -12.86 2.01 -18.72
C GLN A 52 -14.25 2.65 -18.46
N TYR A 53 -14.34 3.98 -18.51
CA TYR A 53 -15.59 4.71 -18.18
C TYR A 53 -16.65 4.69 -19.29
N SER A 54 -16.23 4.65 -20.55
CA SER A 54 -17.12 4.66 -21.72
C SER A 54 -16.92 3.41 -22.56
N ALA A 55 -17.91 3.09 -23.41
CA ALA A 55 -17.81 1.97 -24.34
C ALA A 55 -16.57 2.09 -25.27
N LEU A 56 -16.24 3.30 -25.73
CA LEU A 56 -15.06 3.56 -26.54
C LEU A 56 -13.75 3.33 -25.77
N SER A 57 -13.69 3.73 -24.49
CA SER A 57 -12.50 3.48 -23.67
C SER A 57 -12.32 1.99 -23.39
N ILE A 58 -13.43 1.26 -23.18
CA ILE A 58 -13.43 -0.21 -23.04
C ILE A 58 -12.88 -0.85 -24.30
N THR A 59 -13.46 -0.55 -25.47
CA THR A 59 -13.03 -1.18 -26.72
C THR A 59 -11.58 -0.86 -27.06
N LEU A 60 -11.14 0.40 -26.85
CA LEU A 60 -9.76 0.79 -27.07
C LEU A 60 -8.79 0.08 -26.11
N SER A 61 -9.13 0.03 -24.81
CA SER A 61 -8.32 -0.66 -23.78
C SER A 61 -8.15 -2.14 -24.11
N TRP A 62 -9.23 -2.84 -24.46
CA TRP A 62 -9.18 -4.24 -24.87
C TRP A 62 -8.45 -4.45 -26.19
N LEU A 63 -8.63 -3.56 -27.17
CA LEU A 63 -7.92 -3.64 -28.44
C LEU A 63 -6.41 -3.50 -28.23
N VAL A 64 -5.96 -2.53 -27.44
CA VAL A 64 -4.55 -2.33 -27.10
C VAL A 64 -4.02 -3.53 -26.31
N PHE A 65 -4.79 -4.05 -25.36
CA PHE A 65 -4.40 -5.24 -24.60
C PHE A 65 -4.26 -6.49 -25.49
N LEU A 66 -5.24 -6.76 -26.36
CA LEU A 66 -5.16 -7.89 -27.28
C LEU A 66 -4.04 -7.72 -28.30
N LEU A 67 -3.78 -6.49 -28.76
CA LEU A 67 -2.72 -6.21 -29.72
C LEU A 67 -1.33 -6.36 -29.08
N LEU A 68 -1.06 -5.64 -27.99
CA LEU A 68 0.26 -5.57 -27.38
C LEU A 68 0.55 -6.73 -26.42
N GLY A 69 -0.46 -7.23 -25.71
CA GLY A 69 -0.30 -8.29 -24.70
C GLY A 69 -0.47 -9.71 -25.22
N VAL A 70 -1.08 -9.90 -26.41
CA VAL A 70 -1.36 -11.25 -26.95
C VAL A 70 -0.91 -11.39 -28.40
N ALA A 71 -1.43 -10.58 -29.33
CA ALA A 71 -1.18 -10.74 -30.75
C ALA A 71 0.28 -10.47 -31.14
N LEU A 72 0.88 -9.42 -30.60
CA LEU A 72 2.28 -9.08 -30.84
C LEU A 72 3.26 -10.18 -30.35
N PRO A 73 3.22 -10.64 -29.08
CA PRO A 73 4.11 -11.70 -28.62
C PRO A 73 3.82 -13.04 -29.33
N LEU A 74 2.55 -13.36 -29.61
CA LEU A 74 2.20 -14.55 -30.39
C LEU A 74 2.79 -14.50 -31.80
N SER A 75 2.72 -13.35 -32.47
CA SER A 75 3.30 -13.15 -33.80
C SER A 75 4.83 -13.30 -33.76
N ILE A 76 5.48 -12.81 -32.71
CA ILE A 76 6.93 -12.98 -32.52
C ILE A 76 7.27 -14.48 -32.39
N ILE A 77 6.52 -15.25 -31.59
CA ILE A 77 6.73 -16.68 -31.42
C ILE A 77 6.56 -17.43 -32.75
N GLU A 78 5.49 -17.12 -33.52
CA GLU A 78 5.24 -17.80 -34.80
C GLU A 78 6.25 -17.41 -35.89
N LEU A 79 6.64 -16.13 -35.98
CA LEU A 79 7.58 -15.64 -36.99
C LEU A 79 9.04 -16.00 -36.70
N SER A 80 9.39 -16.22 -35.42
CA SER A 80 10.75 -16.64 -35.02
C SER A 80 10.98 -18.15 -35.17
N TYR A 81 9.93 -18.93 -35.47
CA TYR A 81 10.02 -20.38 -35.62
C TYR A 81 10.79 -20.76 -36.90
N CYS A 82 12.07 -21.11 -36.75
CA CYS A 82 12.92 -21.66 -37.80
C CYS A 82 13.06 -23.18 -37.63
N SER A 83 12.85 -23.94 -38.70
CA SER A 83 12.88 -25.42 -38.71
C SER A 83 14.26 -26.03 -38.38
N ASN A 84 15.33 -25.25 -38.45
CA ASN A 84 16.70 -25.68 -38.08
C ASN A 84 17.13 -25.20 -36.68
N CYS A 85 16.25 -24.57 -35.90
CA CYS A 85 16.55 -24.00 -34.58
C CYS A 85 16.06 -24.86 -33.39
N GLU A 86 15.80 -26.15 -33.59
CA GLU A 86 15.30 -27.09 -32.56
C GLU A 86 16.13 -27.12 -31.26
N LYS A 87 17.41 -26.72 -31.27
CA LYS A 87 18.24 -26.61 -30.07
C LYS A 87 17.96 -25.39 -29.17
N TYR A 88 17.21 -24.39 -29.66
CA TYR A 88 17.10 -23.08 -29.01
C TYR A 88 15.66 -22.61 -28.75
N GLN A 89 14.63 -23.29 -29.25
CA GLN A 89 13.25 -22.82 -29.10
C GLN A 89 12.26 -23.99 -28.98
N ILE A 90 11.75 -24.21 -27.76
CA ILE A 90 10.58 -25.07 -27.55
C ILE A 90 9.36 -24.16 -27.57
N LYS A 91 8.65 -24.16 -28.69
CA LYS A 91 7.45 -23.34 -28.91
C LYS A 91 6.42 -23.46 -27.79
N ASN A 92 6.30 -24.64 -27.18
CA ASN A 92 5.36 -24.88 -26.09
C ASN A 92 5.65 -24.02 -24.84
N PHE A 93 6.93 -23.75 -24.57
CA PHE A 93 7.37 -23.00 -23.39
C PHE A 93 7.06 -21.51 -23.51
N GLU A 94 7.34 -20.91 -24.67
CA GLU A 94 7.05 -19.49 -24.90
C GLU A 94 5.53 -19.23 -24.90
N LEU A 95 4.74 -20.18 -25.38
CA LEU A 95 3.28 -20.10 -25.33
C LEU A 95 2.75 -20.17 -23.90
N GLU A 96 3.32 -21.03 -23.06
CA GLU A 96 2.92 -21.13 -21.65
C GLU A 96 3.19 -19.84 -20.88
N ILE A 97 4.40 -19.28 -21.03
CA ILE A 97 4.77 -17.98 -20.44
C ILE A 97 3.83 -16.88 -20.91
N LEU A 98 3.54 -16.85 -22.22
CA LEU A 98 2.59 -15.89 -22.79
C LEU A 98 1.20 -16.05 -22.17
N VAL A 99 0.73 -17.28 -21.96
CA VAL A 99 -0.57 -17.55 -21.34
C VAL A 99 -0.59 -17.09 -19.89
N SER A 100 0.44 -17.38 -19.09
CA SER A 100 0.48 -16.93 -17.68
C SER A 100 0.55 -15.41 -17.57
N GLU A 101 1.44 -14.76 -18.32
CA GLU A 101 1.64 -13.31 -18.31
C GLU A 101 0.37 -12.57 -18.79
N SER A 102 -0.24 -13.04 -19.88
CA SER A 102 -1.48 -12.45 -20.39
C SER A 102 -2.65 -12.66 -19.43
N LEU A 103 -2.75 -13.81 -18.76
CA LEU A 103 -3.81 -14.07 -17.77
C LEU A 103 -3.67 -13.16 -16.55
N LEU A 104 -2.46 -12.99 -16.01
CA LEU A 104 -2.18 -12.08 -14.89
C LEU A 104 -2.44 -10.62 -15.23
N ALA A 105 -2.02 -10.18 -16.42
CA ALA A 105 -2.29 -8.85 -16.91
C ALA A 105 -3.80 -8.64 -17.14
N ALA A 106 -4.52 -9.61 -17.71
CA ALA A 106 -5.96 -9.55 -17.91
C ALA A 106 -6.72 -9.48 -16.58
N ILE A 107 -6.34 -10.30 -15.59
CA ILE A 107 -6.92 -10.28 -14.24
C ILE A 107 -6.72 -8.90 -13.61
N SER A 108 -5.53 -8.33 -13.72
CA SER A 108 -5.20 -7.00 -13.16
C SER A 108 -5.98 -5.89 -13.87
N LEU A 109 -6.06 -5.92 -15.20
CA LEU A 109 -6.80 -4.97 -16.01
C LEU A 109 -8.30 -5.00 -15.70
N LEU A 110 -8.91 -6.20 -15.70
CA LEU A 110 -10.30 -6.41 -15.34
C LEU A 110 -10.61 -5.95 -13.92
N PHE A 111 -9.73 -6.30 -12.98
CA PHE A 111 -9.91 -5.96 -11.57
C PHE A 111 -9.91 -4.45 -11.36
N ILE A 112 -8.87 -3.75 -11.84
CA ILE A 112 -8.74 -2.32 -11.65
C ILE A 112 -9.87 -1.61 -12.40
N SER A 113 -10.12 -1.96 -13.66
CA SER A 113 -11.13 -1.29 -14.47
C SER A 113 -12.54 -1.46 -13.90
N HIS A 114 -12.89 -2.65 -13.41
CA HIS A 114 -14.17 -2.91 -12.75
C HIS A 114 -14.34 -2.03 -11.51
N ASN A 115 -13.31 -1.93 -10.67
CA ASN A 115 -13.38 -1.15 -9.44
C ASN A 115 -13.39 0.36 -9.70
N LEU A 116 -12.60 0.84 -10.66
CA LEU A 116 -12.62 2.24 -11.08
C LEU A 116 -13.99 2.64 -11.65
N ARG A 117 -14.60 1.79 -12.49
CA ARG A 117 -15.94 2.05 -13.05
C ARG A 117 -17.03 2.04 -11.97
N LYS A 118 -16.95 1.10 -11.03
CA LYS A 118 -17.98 0.94 -9.99
C LYS A 118 -17.92 2.00 -8.90
N TYR A 119 -16.73 2.43 -8.50
CA TYR A 119 -16.55 3.32 -7.34
C TYR A 119 -16.11 4.73 -7.73
N GLY A 120 -15.43 4.93 -8.86
CA GLY A 120 -14.71 6.17 -9.17
C GLY A 120 -13.38 6.25 -8.40
N GLU A 121 -12.43 7.03 -8.90
CA GLU A 121 -11.02 6.99 -8.49
C GLU A 121 -10.80 7.40 -7.02
N ARG A 122 -11.39 8.53 -6.59
CA ARG A 122 -11.25 9.02 -5.21
C ARG A 122 -11.91 8.12 -4.18
N LYS A 123 -13.07 7.55 -4.52
CA LYS A 123 -13.80 6.61 -3.64
C LYS A 123 -13.19 5.21 -3.67
N PHE A 124 -12.51 4.84 -4.75
CA PHE A 124 -11.74 3.61 -4.85
C PHE A 124 -10.53 3.65 -3.91
N LEU A 125 -9.78 4.77 -3.93
CA LEU A 125 -8.64 5.01 -3.03
C LEU A 125 -9.05 5.38 -1.60
N PHE A 126 -10.36 5.49 -1.31
CA PHE A 126 -10.93 5.93 -0.03
C PHE A 126 -10.53 7.35 0.40
N VAL A 127 -10.01 8.16 -0.53
CA VAL A 127 -9.59 9.55 -0.33
C VAL A 127 -10.81 10.47 -0.11
N ASP A 128 -11.96 10.17 -0.71
CA ASP A 128 -13.13 11.06 -0.73
C ASP A 128 -13.90 11.17 0.62
N ARG A 129 -13.71 10.20 1.52
CA ARG A 129 -14.61 10.00 2.67
C ARG A 129 -14.31 10.89 3.89
N CYS A 130 -13.25 11.70 3.83
CA CYS A 130 -12.73 12.42 4.98
C CYS A 130 -12.63 13.93 4.75
N HIS A 131 -13.58 14.55 4.05
CA HIS A 131 -13.57 16.00 3.75
C HIS A 131 -13.29 16.93 4.96
N GLY A 132 -13.51 16.49 6.22
CA GLY A 132 -13.13 17.25 7.42
C GLY A 132 -11.77 16.91 8.06
N HIS A 133 -11.11 15.81 7.65
CA HIS A 133 -9.81 15.33 8.19
C HIS A 133 -8.71 15.26 7.11
N MET A 134 -9.02 15.61 5.84
CA MET A 134 -8.07 15.55 4.72
C MET A 134 -6.86 16.45 4.92
N THR A 135 -7.02 17.58 5.62
CA THR A 135 -5.92 18.50 5.91
C THR A 135 -4.84 17.85 6.78
N GLN A 136 -5.23 16.98 7.73
CA GLN A 136 -4.32 16.37 8.68
C GLN A 136 -3.43 15.25 8.10
N PHE A 137 -3.90 14.48 7.10
CA PHE A 137 -3.17 13.31 6.56
C PHE A 137 -2.60 13.51 5.16
N ARG A 138 -2.70 14.73 4.63
CA ARG A 138 -2.39 15.05 3.23
C ARG A 138 -0.97 14.68 2.80
N GLU A 139 0.02 15.06 3.59
CA GLU A 139 1.43 14.77 3.30
C GLU A 139 1.69 13.27 3.30
N GLU A 140 1.08 12.55 4.25
CA GLU A 140 1.17 11.09 4.34
C GLU A 140 0.56 10.42 3.11
N TYR A 141 -0.61 10.89 2.62
CA TYR A 141 -1.22 10.42 1.37
C TYR A 141 -0.30 10.63 0.17
N LEU A 142 0.26 11.84 0.02
CA LEU A 142 1.14 12.16 -1.10
C LEU A 142 2.40 11.29 -1.08
N GLN A 143 2.98 11.05 0.11
CA GLN A 143 4.10 10.16 0.27
C GLN A 143 3.76 8.71 -0.15
N LYS A 144 2.57 8.20 0.19
CA LYS A 144 2.15 6.85 -0.24
C LYS A 144 1.91 6.76 -1.75
N ILE A 145 1.30 7.78 -2.37
CA ILE A 145 1.10 7.82 -3.83
C ILE A 145 2.44 7.87 -4.57
N ASN A 146 3.41 8.67 -4.10
CA ASN A 146 4.77 8.63 -4.65
C ASN A 146 5.44 7.26 -4.41
N GLY A 147 5.14 6.63 -3.28
CA GLY A 147 5.57 5.27 -2.96
C GLY A 147 5.08 4.22 -3.98
N PHE A 148 3.88 4.38 -4.55
CA PHE A 148 3.37 3.51 -5.62
C PHE A 148 4.27 3.56 -6.86
N PHE A 149 4.58 4.75 -7.38
CA PHE A 149 5.45 4.90 -8.55
C PHE A 149 6.86 4.41 -8.28
N ARG A 150 7.39 4.69 -7.09
CA ARG A 150 8.71 4.20 -6.67
C ARG A 150 8.74 2.68 -6.59
N LEU A 151 7.70 2.05 -6.04
CA LEU A 151 7.60 0.60 -5.96
C LEU A 151 7.61 -0.02 -7.36
N LEU A 152 6.81 0.51 -8.29
CA LEU A 152 6.81 0.06 -9.68
C LEU A 152 8.20 0.22 -10.32
N ALA A 153 8.83 1.39 -10.18
CA ALA A 153 10.15 1.63 -10.78
C ALA A 153 11.24 0.72 -10.22
N VAL A 154 11.27 0.49 -8.90
CA VAL A 154 12.29 -0.35 -8.24
C VAL A 154 12.22 -1.80 -8.70
N TRP A 155 11.03 -2.31 -9.02
CA TRP A 155 10.87 -3.70 -9.48
C TRP A 155 10.90 -3.85 -10.99
N LEU A 156 10.30 -2.91 -11.73
CA LEU A 156 10.24 -2.96 -13.19
C LEU A 156 11.63 -2.72 -13.81
N LEU A 157 12.45 -1.82 -13.26
CA LEU A 157 13.72 -1.44 -13.86
C LEU A 157 14.76 -2.59 -13.85
N PRO A 158 14.99 -3.31 -12.74
CA PRO A 158 15.87 -4.47 -12.74
C PRO A 158 15.35 -5.61 -13.64
N CYS A 159 14.05 -5.89 -13.61
CA CYS A 159 13.47 -6.94 -14.45
C CYS A 159 13.61 -6.59 -15.94
N PHE A 160 13.41 -5.31 -16.30
CA PHE A 160 13.63 -4.83 -17.66
C PHE A 160 15.08 -4.95 -18.10
N LEU A 161 16.04 -4.61 -17.24
CA LEU A 161 17.46 -4.82 -17.53
C LEU A 161 17.78 -6.30 -17.73
N LEU A 162 17.24 -7.19 -16.91
CA LEU A 162 17.43 -8.64 -17.06
C LEU A 162 16.83 -9.16 -18.39
N LYS A 163 15.61 -8.71 -18.74
CA LYS A 163 14.95 -9.06 -20.00
C LYS A 163 15.75 -8.58 -21.22
N THR A 164 16.19 -7.31 -21.21
CA THR A 164 16.96 -6.72 -22.30
C THR A 164 18.30 -7.42 -22.53
N VAL A 165 19.08 -7.66 -21.47
CA VAL A 165 20.36 -8.37 -21.58
C VAL A 165 20.17 -9.74 -22.19
N ARG A 166 19.16 -10.49 -21.74
CA ARG A 166 18.86 -11.82 -22.27
C ARG A 166 18.41 -11.78 -23.73
N ASP A 167 17.49 -10.90 -24.11
CA ASP A 167 17.02 -10.79 -25.49
C ASP A 167 18.13 -10.33 -26.45
N VAL A 168 19.05 -9.48 -25.99
CA VAL A 168 20.26 -9.10 -26.75
C VAL A 168 21.18 -10.31 -26.94
N ILE A 169 21.42 -11.10 -25.89
CA ILE A 169 22.20 -12.34 -26.00
C ILE A 169 21.54 -13.27 -27.03
N ARG A 170 20.22 -13.48 -26.94
CA ARG A 170 19.47 -14.31 -27.90
C ARG A 170 19.62 -13.78 -29.33
N MET A 171 19.52 -12.47 -29.54
CA MET A 171 19.72 -11.84 -30.85
C MET A 171 21.11 -12.09 -31.44
N VAL A 172 22.16 -12.07 -30.60
CA VAL A 172 23.55 -12.30 -31.05
C VAL A 172 23.80 -13.76 -31.44
N TYR A 173 23.23 -14.71 -30.69
CA TYR A 173 23.42 -16.14 -30.95
C TYR A 173 22.48 -16.70 -32.03
N ALA A 174 21.27 -16.15 -32.17
CA ALA A 174 20.34 -16.50 -33.25
C ALA A 174 20.71 -15.69 -34.51
N HIS A 175 21.64 -16.23 -35.31
CA HIS A 175 22.08 -15.60 -36.55
C HIS A 175 20.93 -15.55 -37.57
N ASN A 176 20.21 -14.43 -37.64
CA ASN A 176 19.20 -14.17 -38.66
C ASN A 176 19.83 -13.47 -39.87
N ASP A 177 19.41 -13.83 -41.08
CA ASP A 177 19.90 -13.26 -42.34
C ASP A 177 19.63 -11.74 -42.51
N SER A 178 18.75 -11.15 -41.68
CA SER A 178 18.46 -9.71 -41.72
C SER A 178 18.53 -9.04 -40.34
N TRP A 179 19.50 -8.13 -40.20
CA TRP A 179 19.74 -7.38 -38.96
C TRP A 179 18.55 -6.50 -38.53
N TRP A 180 17.86 -5.86 -39.48
CA TRP A 180 16.71 -5.00 -39.22
C TRP A 180 15.52 -5.75 -38.62
N LEU A 181 15.25 -6.97 -39.08
CA LEU A 181 14.13 -7.78 -38.56
C LEU A 181 14.42 -8.24 -37.12
N SER A 182 15.66 -8.63 -36.82
CA SER A 182 16.06 -9.00 -35.46
C SER A 182 15.94 -7.84 -34.48
N VAL A 183 16.37 -6.64 -34.89
CA VAL A 183 16.23 -5.43 -34.07
C VAL A 183 14.75 -5.11 -33.84
N ALA A 184 13.91 -5.17 -34.89
CA ALA A 184 12.48 -4.93 -34.77
C ALA A 184 11.79 -5.94 -33.82
N THR A 185 12.12 -7.22 -33.93
CA THR A 185 11.61 -8.29 -33.05
C THR A 185 12.02 -8.09 -31.60
N LEU A 186 13.26 -7.66 -31.35
CA LEU A 186 13.74 -7.33 -30.00
C LEU A 186 12.93 -6.18 -29.39
N PHE A 187 12.78 -5.07 -30.11
CA PHE A 187 11.98 -3.94 -29.63
C PHE A 187 10.52 -4.33 -29.40
N ALA A 188 9.92 -5.10 -30.32
CA ALA A 188 8.55 -5.57 -30.19
C ALA A 188 8.36 -6.48 -28.96
N SER A 189 9.30 -7.40 -28.70
CA SER A 189 9.29 -8.28 -27.52
C SER A 189 9.39 -7.47 -26.23
N LEU A 190 10.31 -6.49 -26.17
CA LEU A 190 10.47 -5.63 -25.01
C LEU A 190 9.24 -4.77 -24.73
N VAL A 191 8.63 -4.18 -25.77
CA VAL A 191 7.40 -3.38 -25.63
C VAL A 191 6.23 -4.24 -25.15
N SER A 192 6.04 -5.41 -25.75
CA SER A 192 5.00 -6.37 -25.34
C SER A 192 5.17 -6.77 -23.87
N TRP A 193 6.36 -7.21 -23.50
CA TRP A 193 6.66 -7.70 -22.15
C TRP A 193 6.55 -6.59 -21.11
N THR A 194 7.12 -5.41 -21.38
CA THR A 194 7.01 -4.26 -20.45
C THR A 194 5.56 -3.82 -20.25
N TYR A 195 4.75 -3.84 -21.31
CA TYR A 195 3.34 -3.50 -21.23
C TYR A 195 2.57 -4.47 -20.30
N SER A 196 2.67 -5.78 -20.55
CA SER A 196 1.98 -6.80 -19.75
C SER A 196 2.47 -6.83 -18.30
N THR A 197 3.79 -6.80 -18.09
CA THR A 197 4.39 -6.74 -16.75
C THR A 197 3.99 -5.48 -15.99
N THR A 198 3.92 -4.31 -16.65
CA THR A 198 3.48 -3.07 -16.01
C THR A 198 2.01 -3.14 -15.59
N ILE A 199 1.15 -3.74 -16.42
CA ILE A 199 -0.26 -3.91 -16.08
C ILE A 199 -0.42 -4.82 -14.87
N PHE A 200 0.27 -5.95 -14.86
CA PHE A 200 0.24 -6.89 -13.74
C PHE A 200 0.74 -6.24 -12.44
N LEU A 201 1.96 -5.68 -12.44
CA LEU A 201 2.53 -5.05 -11.25
C LEU A 201 1.72 -3.83 -10.77
N SER A 202 1.03 -3.13 -11.67
CA SER A 202 0.12 -2.03 -11.28
C SER A 202 -1.05 -2.53 -10.44
N GLY A 203 -1.59 -3.73 -10.72
CA GLY A 203 -2.58 -4.39 -9.89
C GLY A 203 -2.11 -4.56 -8.46
N SER A 204 -0.96 -5.22 -8.29
CA SER A 204 -0.40 -5.53 -6.98
C SER A 204 0.03 -4.26 -6.24
N ALA A 205 0.61 -3.29 -6.97
CA ALA A 205 1.02 -2.00 -6.42
C ALA A 205 -0.18 -1.15 -5.97
N LEU A 206 -1.31 -1.18 -6.70
CA LEU A 206 -2.54 -0.47 -6.28
C LEU A 206 -3.14 -1.10 -5.03
N PHE A 207 -3.14 -2.42 -4.90
CA PHE A 207 -3.55 -3.07 -3.67
C PHE A 207 -2.66 -2.64 -2.49
N ASN A 208 -1.33 -2.66 -2.67
CA ASN A 208 -0.40 -2.15 -1.68
C ASN A 208 -0.65 -0.67 -1.34
N LEU A 209 -0.96 0.17 -2.32
CA LEU A 209 -1.32 1.58 -2.09
C LEU A 209 -2.55 1.67 -1.20
N VAL A 210 -3.66 1.02 -1.57
CA VAL A 210 -4.92 1.03 -0.79
C VAL A 210 -4.71 0.52 0.63
N CYS A 211 -3.93 -0.54 0.83
CA CYS A 211 -3.56 -1.02 2.16
C CYS A 211 -2.75 0.01 2.95
N ASN A 212 -1.73 0.62 2.35
CA ASN A 212 -0.92 1.64 3.03
C ASN A 212 -1.72 2.90 3.36
N LEU A 213 -2.72 3.26 2.56
CA LEU A 213 -3.65 4.35 2.88
C LEU A 213 -4.49 4.04 4.12
N GLN A 214 -4.93 2.79 4.29
CA GLN A 214 -5.64 2.40 5.50
C GLN A 214 -4.76 2.36 6.74
N ILE A 215 -3.47 2.04 6.59
CA ILE A 215 -2.54 2.02 7.72
C ILE A 215 -2.44 3.40 8.39
N ILE A 216 -2.52 4.48 7.63
CA ILE A 216 -2.55 5.86 8.18
C ILE A 216 -3.70 6.01 9.19
N HIS A 217 -4.88 5.50 8.86
CA HIS A 217 -6.04 5.58 9.75
C HIS A 217 -5.87 4.72 11.02
N PHE A 218 -5.23 3.55 10.90
CA PHE A 218 -4.88 2.73 12.06
C PHE A 218 -3.85 3.42 12.96
N GLU A 219 -2.85 4.09 12.38
CA GLU A 219 -1.83 4.84 13.13
C GLU A 219 -2.45 6.05 13.85
N ASN A 220 -3.37 6.76 13.20
CA ASN A 220 -4.10 7.86 13.84
C ASN A 220 -5.01 7.38 14.97
N TYR A 221 -5.67 6.24 14.82
CA TYR A 221 -6.47 5.66 15.90
C TYR A 221 -5.63 5.33 17.13
N GLY A 222 -4.39 4.85 16.95
CA GLY A 222 -3.45 4.67 18.06
C GLY A 222 -3.16 5.97 18.82
N LYS A 223 -2.96 7.08 18.10
CA LYS A 223 -2.80 8.42 18.69
C LYS A 223 -4.09 8.94 19.34
N LEU A 224 -5.26 8.58 18.80
CA LEU A 224 -6.55 8.97 19.36
C LEU A 224 -6.76 8.40 20.76
N LEU A 225 -6.26 7.18 21.02
CA LEU A 225 -6.32 6.58 22.36
C LEU A 225 -5.55 7.40 23.42
N GLU A 226 -4.53 8.15 23.02
CA GLU A 226 -3.78 9.01 23.96
C GLU A 226 -4.53 10.28 24.33
N ARG A 227 -5.57 10.65 23.58
CA ARG A 227 -6.44 11.80 23.90
C ARG A 227 -7.55 11.30 24.81
N ASP A 228 -7.68 11.82 26.04
CA ASP A 228 -8.67 11.36 27.02
C ASP A 228 -10.14 11.60 26.59
N LEU A 229 -10.63 10.79 25.65
CA LEU A 229 -11.99 10.80 25.13
C LEU A 229 -12.85 9.69 25.74
N ASP A 230 -14.17 9.82 25.56
CA ASP A 230 -15.12 8.81 25.97
C ASP A 230 -14.91 7.46 25.25
N VAL A 231 -15.02 6.38 26.01
CA VAL A 231 -14.81 5.01 25.53
C VAL A 231 -15.73 4.63 24.36
N SER A 232 -16.95 5.16 24.32
CA SER A 232 -17.90 4.96 23.22
C SER A 232 -17.35 5.45 21.88
N VAL A 233 -16.61 6.56 21.87
CA VAL A 233 -16.01 7.14 20.67
C VAL A 233 -14.92 6.20 20.12
N TYR A 234 -14.08 5.62 20.98
CA TYR A 234 -13.08 4.64 20.53
C TYR A 234 -13.72 3.42 19.88
N ILE A 235 -14.80 2.90 20.47
CA ILE A 235 -15.51 1.74 19.91
C ILE A 235 -16.12 2.08 18.56
N GLU A 236 -16.75 3.25 18.42
CA GLU A 236 -17.34 3.68 17.15
C GLU A 236 -16.28 3.81 16.05
N GLU A 237 -15.15 4.46 16.34
CA GLU A 237 -14.06 4.60 15.37
C GLU A 237 -13.42 3.25 15.03
N HIS A 238 -13.24 2.34 16.00
CA HIS A 238 -12.77 0.99 15.72
C HIS A 238 -13.72 0.22 14.78
N ILE A 239 -15.04 0.29 15.02
CA ILE A 239 -16.06 -0.34 14.15
C ILE A 239 -15.96 0.23 12.73
N ARG A 240 -15.79 1.55 12.60
CA ARG A 240 -15.64 2.23 11.31
C ARG A 240 -14.39 1.77 10.55
N LEU A 241 -13.26 1.64 11.23
CA LEU A 241 -12.01 1.13 10.66
C LEU A 241 -12.18 -0.31 10.19
N LYS A 242 -12.78 -1.17 11.02
CA LYS A 242 -13.02 -2.58 10.68
C LYS A 242 -13.94 -2.72 9.46
N HIS A 243 -14.98 -1.88 9.37
CA HIS A 243 -15.87 -1.81 8.21
C HIS A 243 -15.14 -1.42 6.93
N ASN A 244 -14.24 -0.43 7.00
CA ASN A 244 -13.45 -0.02 5.85
C ASN A 244 -12.47 -1.11 5.40
N LEU A 245 -11.82 -1.80 6.35
CA LEU A 245 -10.96 -2.94 6.06
C LEU A 245 -11.73 -4.08 5.40
N SER A 246 -12.89 -4.45 5.95
CA SER A 246 -13.78 -5.48 5.38
C SER A 246 -14.21 -5.13 3.95
N LYS A 247 -14.55 -3.85 3.70
CA LYS A 247 -14.86 -3.38 2.35
C LYS A 247 -13.70 -3.54 1.38
N ILE A 248 -12.48 -3.25 1.81
CA ILE A 248 -11.28 -3.42 0.97
C ILE A 248 -11.05 -4.89 0.71
N SER A 249 -11.01 -5.72 1.74
CA SER A 249 -10.79 -7.16 1.55
C SER A 249 -11.87 -7.77 0.64
N HIS A 250 -13.14 -7.36 0.77
CA HIS A 250 -14.20 -7.79 -0.13
C HIS A 250 -13.97 -7.36 -1.59
N ARG A 251 -13.51 -6.12 -1.83
CA ARG A 251 -13.24 -5.62 -3.19
C ARG A 251 -12.12 -6.40 -3.85
N PHE A 252 -11.05 -6.70 -3.13
CA PHE A 252 -9.83 -7.32 -3.66
C PHE A 252 -9.81 -8.85 -3.57
N ARG A 253 -10.75 -9.51 -2.87
CA ARG A 253 -10.69 -10.97 -2.61
C ARG A 253 -10.56 -11.83 -3.86
N ILE A 254 -11.31 -11.51 -4.92
CA ILE A 254 -11.29 -12.30 -6.16
C ILE A 254 -9.95 -12.12 -6.85
N TYR A 255 -9.44 -10.89 -6.89
CA TYR A 255 -8.14 -10.58 -7.46
C TYR A 255 -7.02 -11.33 -6.75
N LEU A 256 -6.94 -11.27 -5.41
CA LEU A 256 -5.90 -11.96 -4.65
C LEU A 256 -5.92 -13.48 -4.82
N VAL A 257 -7.12 -14.07 -4.89
CA VAL A 257 -7.27 -15.53 -5.10
C VAL A 257 -6.88 -15.93 -6.52
N LEU A 258 -7.29 -15.16 -7.53
CA LEU A 258 -6.94 -15.45 -8.93
C LEU A 258 -5.44 -15.22 -9.19
N GLU A 259 -4.87 -14.14 -8.65
CA GLU A 259 -3.43 -13.86 -8.72
C GLU A 259 -2.63 -15.02 -8.11
N LEU A 260 -2.96 -15.43 -6.88
CA LEU A 260 -2.30 -16.57 -6.24
C LEU A 260 -2.45 -17.85 -7.08
N LEU A 261 -3.67 -18.18 -7.52
CA LEU A 261 -3.91 -19.39 -8.30
C LEU A 261 -3.07 -19.44 -9.59
N VAL A 262 -3.07 -18.34 -10.34
CA VAL A 262 -2.35 -18.28 -11.62
C VAL A 262 -0.84 -18.35 -11.39
N VAL A 263 -0.30 -17.62 -10.40
CA VAL A 263 1.12 -17.69 -10.06
C VAL A 263 1.51 -19.10 -9.60
N THR A 264 0.76 -19.72 -8.69
CA THR A 264 1.07 -21.09 -8.24
C THR A 264 1.02 -22.08 -9.41
N ALA A 265 0.03 -21.93 -10.31
CA ALA A 265 -0.11 -22.80 -11.47
C ALA A 265 1.05 -22.63 -12.44
N SER A 266 1.44 -21.39 -12.79
CA SER A 266 2.58 -21.12 -13.67
C SER A 266 3.90 -21.59 -13.06
N GLN A 267 4.12 -21.35 -11.76
CA GLN A 267 5.32 -21.85 -11.08
C GLN A 267 5.39 -23.37 -11.04
N PHE A 268 4.25 -24.05 -10.87
CA PHE A 268 4.20 -25.50 -10.88
C PHE A 268 4.45 -26.09 -12.28
N VAL A 269 3.91 -25.47 -13.33
CA VAL A 269 4.16 -25.93 -14.69
C VAL A 269 5.62 -25.66 -15.09
N ALA A 270 6.17 -24.49 -14.75
CA ALA A 270 7.60 -24.19 -14.91
C ALA A 270 8.48 -25.20 -14.15
N LEU A 271 8.09 -25.63 -12.95
CA LEU A 271 8.79 -26.69 -12.20
C LEU A 271 8.77 -28.03 -12.95
N LEU A 272 7.61 -28.45 -13.45
CA LEU A 272 7.46 -29.71 -14.19
C LEU A 272 8.30 -29.69 -15.47
N GLU A 273 8.26 -28.60 -16.22
CA GLU A 273 9.02 -28.46 -17.46
C GLU A 273 10.52 -28.40 -17.22
N THR A 274 10.96 -27.67 -16.18
CA THR A 274 12.38 -27.60 -15.79
C THR A 274 12.93 -28.92 -15.26
N THR A 275 12.06 -29.78 -14.72
CA THR A 275 12.44 -31.11 -14.24
C THR A 275 12.38 -32.18 -15.34
N GLY A 276 11.40 -32.09 -16.24
CA GLY A 276 11.17 -33.06 -17.31
C GLY A 276 12.17 -32.97 -18.46
N ASN A 277 12.76 -31.80 -18.70
CA ASN A 277 13.65 -31.54 -19.84
C ASN A 277 15.04 -31.02 -19.41
N PRO A 278 15.79 -31.73 -18.54
CA PRO A 278 17.02 -31.20 -17.92
C PRO A 278 18.15 -30.92 -18.92
N ASP A 279 18.18 -31.64 -20.06
CA ASP A 279 19.27 -31.55 -21.04
C ASP A 279 19.11 -30.39 -22.04
N ILE A 280 17.93 -29.76 -22.09
CA ILE A 280 17.56 -28.76 -23.11
C ILE A 280 17.53 -27.33 -22.52
N ILE A 281 17.50 -27.21 -21.18
CA ILE A 281 17.29 -25.95 -20.49
C ILE A 281 18.63 -25.31 -20.13
N ASN A 282 19.02 -24.36 -20.97
CA ASN A 282 20.14 -23.44 -20.74
C ASN A 282 19.61 -22.03 -20.48
N PHE A 283 20.47 -21.12 -20.00
CA PHE A 283 20.10 -19.71 -19.77
C PHE A 283 19.42 -19.03 -20.98
N ILE A 284 19.78 -19.43 -22.20
CA ILE A 284 19.20 -18.90 -23.45
C ILE A 284 17.74 -19.34 -23.64
N ASN A 285 17.41 -20.60 -23.30
CA ASN A 285 16.08 -21.19 -23.54
C ASN A 285 15.17 -21.05 -22.30
N GLY A 286 15.73 -21.19 -21.10
CA GLY A 286 15.01 -21.14 -19.82
C GLY A 286 15.05 -19.78 -19.11
N GLY A 287 15.83 -18.82 -19.60
CA GLY A 287 15.92 -17.49 -19.00
C GLY A 287 14.60 -16.71 -19.04
N ASP A 288 13.69 -17.03 -19.96
CA ASP A 288 12.36 -16.39 -20.00
C ASP A 288 11.42 -16.88 -18.91
N PHE A 289 11.47 -18.18 -18.61
CA PHE A 289 10.81 -18.71 -17.41
C PHE A 289 11.35 -18.05 -16.15
N ALA A 290 12.68 -17.94 -16.01
CA ALA A 290 13.27 -17.34 -14.82
C ALA A 290 12.84 -15.88 -14.62
N VAL A 291 12.89 -15.07 -15.68
CA VAL A 291 12.47 -13.65 -15.61
C VAL A 291 10.97 -13.54 -15.33
N SER A 292 10.13 -14.35 -16.00
CA SER A 292 8.69 -14.37 -15.75
C SER A 292 8.38 -14.78 -14.31
N SER A 293 8.95 -15.88 -13.82
CA SER A 293 8.77 -16.36 -12.46
C SER A 293 9.17 -15.34 -11.39
N ILE A 294 10.26 -14.60 -11.61
CA ILE A 294 10.67 -13.52 -10.70
C ILE A 294 9.62 -12.41 -10.68
N VAL A 295 9.12 -11.97 -11.83
CA VAL A 295 8.11 -10.92 -11.93
C VAL A 295 6.80 -11.34 -11.26
N GLU A 296 6.31 -12.54 -11.56
CA GLU A 296 5.10 -13.12 -10.97
C GLU A 296 5.19 -13.18 -9.44
N LEU A 297 6.31 -13.68 -8.92
CA LEU A 297 6.59 -13.73 -7.49
C LEU A 297 6.67 -12.34 -6.87
N VAL A 298 7.29 -11.35 -7.54
CA VAL A 298 7.36 -9.98 -7.02
C VAL A 298 5.98 -9.37 -6.87
N GLY A 299 5.09 -9.53 -7.85
CA GLY A 299 3.70 -9.07 -7.76
C GLY A 299 2.98 -9.71 -6.56
N LEU A 300 3.12 -11.04 -6.44
CA LEU A 300 2.55 -11.80 -5.33
C LEU A 300 3.09 -11.35 -3.96
N ILE A 301 4.41 -11.18 -3.83
CA ILE A 301 5.06 -10.70 -2.59
C ILE A 301 4.55 -9.31 -2.20
N ILE A 302 4.38 -8.40 -3.15
CA ILE A 302 3.84 -7.07 -2.89
C ILE A 302 2.44 -7.20 -2.26
N CYS A 303 1.59 -8.06 -2.81
CA CYS A 303 0.25 -8.31 -2.27
C CYS A 303 0.29 -8.96 -0.88
N LEU A 304 1.05 -10.04 -0.71
CA LEU A 304 1.16 -10.77 0.56
C LEU A 304 1.73 -9.88 1.67
N HIS A 305 2.79 -9.12 1.38
CA HIS A 305 3.40 -8.19 2.32
C HIS A 305 2.41 -7.13 2.78
N SER A 306 1.65 -6.56 1.84
CA SER A 306 0.62 -5.54 2.13
C SER A 306 -0.48 -6.09 3.03
N ALA A 307 -0.97 -7.29 2.72
CA ALA A 307 -1.97 -8.00 3.52
C ALA A 307 -1.43 -8.33 4.93
N ALA A 308 -0.20 -8.84 5.04
CA ALA A 308 0.43 -9.13 6.33
C ALA A 308 0.59 -7.86 7.18
N LYS A 309 1.06 -6.78 6.56
CA LYS A 309 1.31 -5.50 7.21
C LYS A 309 0.02 -4.91 7.78
N ILE A 310 -1.05 -4.87 7.01
CA ILE A 310 -2.34 -4.33 7.47
C ILE A 310 -3.00 -5.22 8.53
N SER A 311 -2.97 -6.54 8.37
CA SER A 311 -3.48 -7.48 9.37
C SER A 311 -2.75 -7.33 10.71
N TYR A 312 -1.43 -7.22 10.68
CA TYR A 312 -0.65 -6.99 11.91
C TYR A 312 -0.95 -5.67 12.58
N ARG A 313 -1.06 -4.59 11.81
CA ARG A 313 -1.36 -3.26 12.37
C ARG A 313 -2.74 -3.24 13.04
N SER A 314 -3.72 -3.90 12.43
CA SER A 314 -5.05 -4.07 13.02
C SER A 314 -4.99 -4.85 14.34
N LEU A 315 -4.25 -5.97 14.37
CA LEU A 315 -4.07 -6.78 15.57
C LEU A 315 -3.35 -6.03 16.70
N SER A 316 -2.36 -5.20 16.35
CA SER A 316 -1.58 -4.42 17.30
C SER A 316 -2.41 -3.41 18.09
N LEU A 317 -3.59 -2.99 17.59
CA LEU A 317 -4.46 -2.04 18.29
C LEU A 317 -4.95 -2.57 19.64
N ALA A 318 -5.18 -3.89 19.75
CA ALA A 318 -5.59 -4.49 21.01
C ALA A 318 -4.50 -4.35 22.08
N ALA A 319 -3.23 -4.59 21.70
CA ALA A 319 -2.09 -4.41 22.60
C ALA A 319 -1.89 -2.94 23.01
N ILE A 320 -2.09 -2.01 22.07
CA ILE A 320 -2.03 -0.56 22.36
C ILE A 320 -3.13 -0.17 23.34
N SER A 321 -4.37 -0.63 23.13
CA SER A 321 -5.49 -0.40 24.05
C SER A 321 -5.22 -0.95 25.45
N SER A 322 -4.68 -2.17 25.57
CA SER A 322 -4.30 -2.74 26.87
C SER A 322 -3.21 -1.92 27.55
N ARG A 323 -2.18 -1.49 26.82
CA ARG A 323 -1.10 -0.64 27.34
C ARG A 323 -1.64 0.71 27.82
N TRP A 324 -2.52 1.34 27.04
CA TRP A 324 -3.16 2.59 27.42
C TRP A 324 -3.97 2.43 28.71
N HIS A 325 -4.82 1.41 28.82
CA HIS A 325 -5.60 1.15 30.02
C HIS A 325 -4.71 0.96 31.26
N ALA A 326 -3.60 0.22 31.12
CA ALA A 326 -2.64 0.03 32.18
C ALA A 326 -1.95 1.34 32.60
N LEU A 327 -1.51 2.16 31.64
CA LEU A 327 -0.88 3.45 31.92
C LEU A 327 -1.82 4.41 32.65
N VAL A 328 -3.06 4.51 32.21
CA VAL A 328 -4.06 5.39 32.85
C VAL A 328 -4.42 4.88 34.26
N THR A 329 -4.56 3.56 34.43
CA THR A 329 -4.92 2.97 35.74
C THR A 329 -3.79 3.06 36.75
N CYS A 330 -2.54 2.92 36.31
CA CYS A 330 -1.36 2.96 37.18
C CYS A 330 -0.77 4.37 37.34
N ASN A 331 -1.39 5.41 36.78
CA ASN A 331 -0.87 6.77 36.85
C ASN A 331 -0.89 7.29 38.30
N PRO A 332 0.26 7.56 38.93
CA PRO A 332 0.32 7.99 40.33
C PRO A 332 -0.23 9.41 40.55
N ASN A 333 -0.23 10.24 39.50
CA ASN A 333 -0.62 11.66 39.61
C ASN A 333 -2.13 11.86 39.87
N ASP A 334 -2.95 10.89 39.48
CA ASP A 334 -4.41 10.91 39.68
C ASP A 334 -4.79 10.52 41.13
N VAL A 335 -3.89 9.82 41.82
CA VAL A 335 -4.04 9.44 43.24
C VAL A 335 -3.60 10.57 44.16
N SER A 336 -2.56 11.34 43.78
CA SER A 336 -2.02 12.45 44.58
C SER A 336 -2.89 13.71 44.62
N GLN A 337 -3.81 13.90 43.67
CA GLN A 337 -4.80 14.99 43.74
C GLN A 337 -6.05 14.64 44.56
N ARG A 338 -6.25 13.36 44.92
CA ARG A 338 -7.43 12.87 45.64
C ARG A 338 -7.13 12.30 47.03
N GLY A 339 -5.88 12.04 47.34
CA GLY A 339 -5.43 11.97 48.74
C GLY A 339 -5.24 13.39 49.25
N ILE A 340 -6.24 13.96 49.92
CA ILE A 340 -6.02 15.13 50.78
C ILE A 340 -4.93 14.75 51.78
N SER A 341 -3.73 15.26 51.51
CA SER A 341 -2.89 16.02 52.42
C SER A 341 -3.26 15.86 53.90
N SER A 342 -2.62 14.89 54.57
CA SER A 342 -2.43 14.92 56.02
C SER A 342 -1.00 15.34 56.35
N ASN A 343 -0.57 16.49 55.85
CA ASN A 343 0.50 17.22 56.54
C ASN A 343 0.37 18.72 56.28
N GLY A 344 0.20 19.47 57.37
CA GLY A 344 -0.11 20.88 57.36
C GLY A 344 1.07 21.76 56.91
N GLY A 345 0.72 22.94 56.41
CA GLY A 345 1.61 24.09 56.28
C GLY A 345 1.71 24.64 54.86
N ASN A 346 0.93 25.69 54.59
CA ASN A 346 1.13 26.80 53.64
C ASN A 346 2.07 26.60 52.44
N LEU A 347 1.56 26.79 51.21
CA LEU A 347 1.91 27.92 50.32
C LEU A 347 0.99 27.96 49.09
N GLU A 348 0.66 29.17 48.64
CA GLU A 348 -0.15 29.54 47.48
C GLU A 348 0.37 29.07 46.10
N ALA A 349 -0.55 29.18 45.13
CA ALA A 349 -0.42 29.10 43.66
C ALA A 349 -0.53 27.67 43.06
N ALA A 350 -1.26 27.40 41.98
CA ALA A 350 -1.85 28.25 40.96
C ALA A 350 -3.13 27.60 40.38
N ILE A 351 -4.03 28.46 39.94
CA ILE A 351 -5.28 28.17 39.24
C ILE A 351 -4.99 27.59 37.85
N SER A 352 -5.70 26.53 37.45
CA SER A 352 -5.99 26.28 36.03
C SER A 352 -7.42 25.75 35.86
N ALA A 353 -8.10 26.31 34.87
CA ALA A 353 -9.55 26.50 34.79
C ALA A 353 -10.34 25.30 34.22
N GLY A 354 -11.62 25.22 34.56
CA GLY A 354 -12.59 24.42 33.80
C GLY A 354 -13.90 24.05 34.50
N SER A 355 -14.77 25.01 34.81
CA SER A 355 -16.25 24.91 34.65
C SER A 355 -16.94 26.10 35.33
N LEU A 356 -17.62 26.92 34.53
CA LEU A 356 -18.49 28.01 34.98
C LEU A 356 -19.84 27.41 35.44
N PRO A 357 -20.36 27.77 36.63
CA PRO A 357 -21.78 27.69 36.91
C PRO A 357 -22.43 29.06 36.73
N ILE A 358 -23.54 29.05 36.01
CA ILE A 358 -24.45 30.18 35.76
C ILE A 358 -24.95 30.74 37.10
N ASN A 359 -24.84 32.07 37.23
CA ASN A 359 -25.21 32.81 38.44
C ASN A 359 -26.65 33.34 38.29
N TYR A 360 -27.58 32.86 39.13
CA TYR A 360 -28.82 33.57 39.43
C TYR A 360 -28.68 34.15 40.84
N SER A 361 -28.68 35.48 40.90
CA SER A 361 -28.63 36.26 42.13
C SER A 361 -30.04 36.53 42.60
N GLU A 362 -30.37 36.14 43.83
CA GLU A 362 -31.23 36.92 44.74
C GLU A 362 -31.04 36.49 46.20
N SER A 363 -30.58 37.46 47.01
CA SER A 363 -30.80 37.71 48.44
C SER A 363 -30.77 36.60 49.52
N ASP A 364 -29.84 36.82 50.46
CA ASP A 364 -29.93 36.78 51.92
C ASP A 364 -30.03 35.45 52.72
N LEU A 365 -28.92 35.18 53.43
CA LEU A 365 -28.84 34.68 54.81
C LEU A 365 -29.36 33.26 55.12
N GLU A 366 -28.67 32.23 54.60
CA GLU A 366 -28.43 30.99 55.35
C GLU A 366 -27.03 30.43 55.02
N SER A 367 -26.39 29.87 56.05
CA SER A 367 -25.06 29.25 56.02
C SER A 367 -24.85 28.34 54.81
N ILE A 368 -23.85 28.66 53.97
CA ILE A 368 -23.32 27.72 52.98
C ILE A 368 -22.61 26.61 53.75
N ASP A 369 -23.37 25.57 54.09
CA ASP A 369 -22.83 24.27 54.38
C ASP A 369 -22.19 23.80 53.06
N TYR A 370 -20.87 23.91 52.97
CA TYR A 370 -20.12 23.39 51.83
C TYR A 370 -20.24 21.87 51.90
N PHE A 371 -21.32 21.31 51.33
CA PHE A 371 -21.51 19.88 51.26
C PHE A 371 -20.32 19.30 50.50
N PRO A 372 -19.40 18.57 51.16
CA PRO A 372 -18.35 17.88 50.45
C PRO A 372 -19.06 16.87 49.56
N VAL A 373 -18.85 16.95 48.25
CA VAL A 373 -19.29 15.92 47.31
C VAL A 373 -18.98 14.56 47.94
N PRO A 374 -19.97 13.68 48.17
CA PRO A 374 -19.73 12.50 48.99
C PRO A 374 -18.60 11.70 48.36
N THR A 375 -17.58 11.36 49.14
CA THR A 375 -16.44 10.51 48.72
C THR A 375 -16.90 9.28 47.93
N ASN A 376 -18.09 8.78 48.25
CA ASN A 376 -18.78 7.68 47.59
C ASN A 376 -19.14 7.95 46.11
N THR A 377 -19.55 9.17 45.75
CA THR A 377 -19.88 9.55 44.37
C THR A 377 -18.63 9.68 43.49
N GLN A 378 -17.54 10.25 44.03
CA GLN A 378 -16.26 10.33 43.32
C GLN A 378 -15.65 8.93 43.13
N MET A 379 -15.69 8.09 44.16
CA MET A 379 -15.23 6.70 44.10
C MET A 379 -16.05 5.86 43.10
N ALA A 380 -17.38 6.01 43.10
CA ALA A 380 -18.25 5.35 42.14
C ALA A 380 -17.96 5.78 40.69
N SER A 381 -17.68 7.08 40.46
CA SER A 381 -17.33 7.59 39.14
C SER A 381 -16.00 7.02 38.61
N TYR A 382 -14.98 6.93 39.47
CA TYR A 382 -13.69 6.31 39.15
C TYR A 382 -13.82 4.81 38.82
N ILE A 383 -14.55 4.06 39.66
CA ILE A 383 -14.82 2.64 39.44
C ILE A 383 -15.58 2.43 38.12
N SER A 384 -16.56 3.30 37.82
CA SER A 384 -17.29 3.25 36.55
C SER A 384 -16.37 3.49 35.34
N MET A 385 -15.50 4.49 35.39
CA MET A 385 -14.52 4.75 34.33
C MET A 385 -13.55 3.59 34.14
N TYR A 386 -13.06 3.00 35.24
CA TYR A 386 -12.23 1.80 35.19
C TYR A 386 -12.94 0.64 34.48
N HIS A 387 -14.18 0.32 34.85
CA HIS A 387 -14.95 -0.74 34.21
C HIS A 387 -15.24 -0.46 32.73
N LYS A 388 -15.51 0.80 32.35
CA LYS A 388 -15.66 1.19 30.95
C LYS A 388 -14.38 0.92 30.15
N ARG A 389 -13.21 1.33 30.67
CA ARG A 389 -11.92 1.07 30.02
C ARG A 389 -11.60 -0.43 29.94
N GLN A 390 -11.88 -1.17 31.01
CA GLN A 390 -11.69 -2.63 31.04
C GLN A 390 -12.60 -3.33 30.01
N ALA A 391 -13.88 -2.94 29.93
CA ALA A 391 -14.81 -3.46 28.93
C ALA A 391 -14.33 -3.17 27.49
N PHE A 392 -13.75 -1.99 27.25
CA PHE A 392 -13.14 -1.66 25.97
C PHE A 392 -11.93 -2.53 25.63
N VAL A 393 -11.03 -2.77 26.58
CA VAL A 393 -9.89 -3.69 26.37
C VAL A 393 -10.38 -5.09 26.05
N MET A 394 -11.37 -5.59 26.79
CA MET A 394 -12.00 -6.90 26.53
C MET A 394 -12.67 -6.94 25.14
N TYR A 395 -13.33 -5.86 24.73
CA TYR A 395 -13.88 -5.71 23.39
C TYR A 395 -12.78 -5.80 22.31
N MET A 396 -11.68 -5.06 22.46
CA MET A 396 -10.57 -5.06 21.51
C MET A 396 -9.88 -6.43 21.41
N GLN A 397 -9.69 -7.11 22.54
CA GLN A 397 -9.09 -8.46 22.59
C GLN A 397 -10.00 -9.54 22.03
N SER A 398 -11.32 -9.43 22.21
CA SER A 398 -12.29 -10.39 21.65
C SER A 398 -12.59 -10.14 20.17
N ASN A 399 -12.39 -8.91 19.68
CA ASN A 399 -12.66 -8.51 18.31
C ASN A 399 -11.40 -8.25 17.51
N LEU A 400 -10.41 -9.15 17.62
CA LEU A 400 -9.16 -9.08 16.85
C LEU A 400 -9.49 -8.82 15.36
N GLY A 401 -8.85 -7.78 14.83
CA GLY A 401 -9.03 -7.35 13.45
C GLY A 401 -7.89 -7.84 12.56
N GLY A 402 -8.23 -8.13 11.31
CA GLY A 402 -7.30 -8.52 10.25
C GLY A 402 -7.98 -8.43 8.89
N ALA A 403 -7.20 -8.42 7.81
CA ALA A 403 -7.77 -8.58 6.48
C ALA A 403 -8.38 -9.99 6.36
N THR A 404 -9.59 -10.09 5.80
CA THR A 404 -10.30 -11.38 5.66
C THR A 404 -10.66 -11.68 4.21
N ILE A 405 -10.40 -12.91 3.75
CA ILE A 405 -10.80 -13.39 2.43
C ILE A 405 -11.90 -14.44 2.64
N TYR A 406 -13.11 -14.16 2.15
CA TYR A 406 -14.28 -15.05 2.31
C TYR A 406 -14.55 -15.51 3.76
N GLY A 407 -14.33 -14.63 4.73
CA GLY A 407 -14.54 -14.93 6.15
C GLY A 407 -13.35 -15.62 6.83
N TRP A 408 -12.34 -16.06 6.08
CA TRP A 408 -11.09 -16.57 6.62
C TRP A 408 -10.16 -15.39 6.94
N THR A 409 -9.60 -15.37 8.14
CA THR A 409 -8.58 -14.40 8.52
C THR A 409 -7.28 -14.73 7.80
N ILE A 410 -6.69 -13.72 7.15
CA ILE A 410 -5.37 -13.89 6.56
C ILE A 410 -4.35 -13.81 7.70
N ASP A 411 -4.02 -14.98 8.24
CA ASP A 411 -3.10 -15.10 9.37
C ASP A 411 -1.65 -15.08 8.88
N ARG A 412 -0.75 -14.57 9.73
CA ARG A 412 0.71 -14.56 9.48
C ARG A 412 1.30 -15.91 9.04
N PRO A 413 1.00 -17.05 9.70
CA PRO A 413 1.53 -18.34 9.27
C PRO A 413 1.08 -18.68 7.85
N LEU A 414 -0.18 -18.43 7.48
CA LEU A 414 -0.68 -18.72 6.14
C LEU A 414 0.06 -17.90 5.07
N ILE A 415 0.24 -16.59 5.29
CA ILE A 415 1.00 -15.74 4.37
C ILE A 415 2.44 -16.23 4.24
N ASN A 416 3.10 -16.53 5.37
CA ASN A 416 4.47 -17.01 5.37
C ASN A 416 4.61 -18.34 4.63
N THR A 417 3.69 -19.29 4.84
CA THR A 417 3.69 -20.58 4.15
C THR A 417 3.56 -20.40 2.63
N ILE A 418 2.62 -19.56 2.17
CA ILE A 418 2.48 -19.26 0.74
C ILE A 418 3.76 -18.63 0.20
N PHE A 419 4.29 -17.63 0.90
CA PHE A 419 5.54 -16.97 0.49
C PHE A 419 6.70 -17.97 0.35
N PHE A 420 6.94 -18.82 1.35
CA PHE A 420 8.03 -19.79 1.30
C PHE A 420 7.82 -20.86 0.23
N LEU A 421 6.58 -21.29 0.00
CA LEU A 421 6.26 -22.24 -1.06
C LEU A 421 6.61 -21.66 -2.44
N GLU A 422 6.08 -20.48 -2.76
CA GLU A 422 6.29 -19.83 -4.06
C GLU A 422 7.75 -19.42 -4.27
N PHE A 423 8.38 -18.87 -3.22
CA PHE A 423 9.79 -18.52 -3.27
C PHE A 423 10.67 -19.75 -3.53
N SER A 424 10.35 -20.91 -2.92
CA SER A 424 11.08 -22.15 -3.15
C SER A 424 10.91 -22.66 -4.58
N LEU A 425 9.71 -22.55 -5.16
CA LEU A 425 9.46 -22.90 -6.57
C LEU A 425 10.30 -22.03 -7.51
N VAL A 426 10.29 -20.71 -7.31
CA VAL A 426 11.09 -19.79 -8.14
C VAL A 426 12.58 -20.06 -7.99
N LEU A 427 13.08 -20.27 -6.77
CA LEU A 427 14.49 -20.59 -6.55
C LEU A 427 14.90 -21.91 -7.22
N PHE A 428 14.00 -22.90 -7.24
CA PHE A 428 14.26 -24.16 -7.94
C PHE A 428 14.39 -23.93 -9.45
N VAL A 429 13.42 -23.24 -10.07
CA VAL A 429 13.44 -22.88 -11.49
C VAL A 429 14.70 -22.07 -11.82
N LEU A 430 15.06 -21.13 -10.96
CA LEU A 430 16.26 -20.32 -11.10
C LEU A 430 17.55 -21.16 -11.04
N GLY A 431 17.61 -22.11 -10.11
CA GLY A 431 18.74 -23.03 -9.98
C GLY A 431 18.96 -23.91 -11.21
N LYS A 432 17.87 -24.28 -11.90
CA LYS A 432 17.93 -25.05 -13.16
C LYS A 432 18.25 -24.21 -14.40
N THR A 433 17.92 -22.92 -14.39
CA THR A 433 18.08 -22.04 -15.56
C THR A 433 19.41 -21.29 -15.58
N ILE A 434 20.04 -21.06 -14.42
CA ILE A 434 21.34 -20.37 -14.31
C ILE A 434 22.54 -21.30 -14.60
N THR A 435 22.37 -22.63 -14.60
CA THR A 435 23.49 -23.53 -14.90
C THR A 435 23.97 -23.35 -16.33
N PHE A 436 25.12 -22.67 -16.48
CA PHE A 436 25.88 -22.63 -17.73
C PHE A 436 26.46 -24.02 -17.96
N THR A 437 25.80 -24.83 -18.78
CA THR A 437 26.40 -26.03 -19.34
C THR A 437 27.48 -25.60 -20.33
N THR A 438 28.69 -25.39 -19.82
CA THR A 438 29.90 -25.40 -20.65
C THR A 438 30.10 -26.83 -21.13
N LYS A 439 29.59 -27.14 -22.32
CA LYS A 439 30.05 -28.28 -23.11
C LYS A 439 30.64 -27.79 -24.41
#